data_AF-A0A388M255-F1
#
_entry.id   AF-A0A388M255-F1
#
_cell.length_a   1.000
_cell.length_b   1.000
_cell.length_c   1.000
_cell.angle_alpha   90.00
_cell.angle_beta   90.00
_cell.angle_gamma   90.00
#
_symmetry.space_group_name_H-M   'P 1'
#
loop_
_entity.id
_entity.type
_entity.pdbx_description
1 polymer ?
#
loop_
_entity_poly.entity_id
_entity_poly.type
_entity_poly.pdbx_seq_one_letter_code
_entity_poly.pdbx_strand_id
1 'polypeptide(L)'
;MTNEFRAMLDRFVLVYLDDILVYSRSLEDHLEHLRRVLETLRRAKYKANRDKCEFVRQELEYLGHFVTPEGITPLSDKIQAIQKWSEPRNVTDVRPFLGLVGYYQRFIKGYSKIAAHLTKLQCEDRPFDFGEEARESFLALKVALLSVEVLRIYDPLLPTRVTTNASGYGIGAVLEEHDAVYWHPVMYFSKKVPVVHSIDDARKKELLAFVHVLKRWRHFLLRRSQFRWVTDNNPLVFYKTQDTVNNTIARWKAFIDQFDFFPDHISG
;
A
#
# COMPACT_ATOMS: atom_id res chain seq x y z
N MET A 1 -14.33 -0.23 21.57
CA MET A 1 -13.52 0.99 21.37
C MET A 1 -13.98 1.81 20.16
N THR A 2 -13.99 1.27 18.93
CA THR A 2 -14.34 2.02 17.70
C THR A 2 -15.72 2.71 17.73
N ASN A 3 -16.74 2.10 18.34
CA ASN A 3 -18.08 2.70 18.43
C ASN A 3 -18.11 3.97 19.30
N GLU A 4 -17.27 4.05 20.34
CA GLU A 4 -17.21 5.22 21.24
C GLU A 4 -16.63 6.45 20.53
N PHE A 5 -15.72 6.22 19.58
CA PHE A 5 -15.05 7.27 18.83
C PHE A 5 -15.73 7.64 17.52
N ARG A 6 -16.89 7.05 17.18
CA ARG A 6 -17.53 7.15 15.85
C ARG A 6 -17.66 8.58 15.32
N ALA A 7 -17.92 9.56 16.18
CA ALA A 7 -18.07 10.97 15.79
C ALA A 7 -16.74 11.69 15.46
N MET A 8 -15.61 11.08 15.84
CA MET A 8 -14.25 11.62 15.77
C MET A 8 -13.34 10.84 14.81
N LEU A 9 -13.73 9.61 14.45
CA LEU A 9 -13.03 8.76 13.48
C LEU A 9 -12.84 9.49 12.15
N ASP A 10 -11.65 9.34 11.57
CA ASP A 10 -11.22 9.92 10.28
C ASP A 10 -11.29 11.46 10.22
N ARG A 11 -11.57 12.12 11.34
CA ARG A 11 -11.54 13.60 11.48
C ARG A 11 -10.29 14.05 12.21
N PHE A 12 -10.05 13.49 13.39
CA PHE A 12 -8.88 13.76 14.23
C PHE A 12 -8.47 12.57 15.10
N VAL A 13 -9.14 11.41 14.94
CA VAL A 13 -8.83 10.18 15.67
C VAL A 13 -8.74 9.01 14.71
N LEU A 14 -7.69 8.19 14.82
CA LEU A 14 -7.64 6.83 14.28
C LEU A 14 -7.59 5.84 15.44
N VAL A 15 -8.35 4.74 15.33
CA VAL A 15 -8.36 3.67 16.34
C VAL A 15 -8.08 2.35 15.64
N TYR A 16 -7.06 1.64 16.11
CA TYR A 16 -6.76 0.29 15.68
C TYR A 16 -6.55 -0.59 16.91
N LEU A 17 -7.50 -1.51 17.15
CA LEU A 17 -7.56 -2.33 18.37
C LEU A 17 -7.53 -1.46 19.64
N ASP A 18 -6.40 -1.44 20.34
CA ASP A 18 -6.12 -0.69 21.56
C ASP A 18 -5.30 0.60 21.32
N ASP A 19 -4.76 0.80 20.13
CA ASP A 19 -3.98 1.98 19.77
C ASP A 19 -4.87 3.12 19.25
N ILE A 20 -4.76 4.28 19.89
CA ILE A 20 -5.51 5.50 19.54
C ILE A 20 -4.51 6.58 19.11
N LEU A 21 -4.59 7.00 17.85
CA LEU A 21 -3.87 8.15 17.33
C LEU A 21 -4.78 9.37 17.32
N VAL A 22 -4.32 10.48 17.89
CA VAL A 22 -4.99 11.79 17.81
C VAL A 22 -4.12 12.71 16.97
N TYR A 23 -4.67 13.31 15.92
CA TYR A 23 -3.93 14.18 15.00
C TYR A 23 -4.66 15.50 14.77
N SER A 24 -3.93 16.57 14.54
CA SER A 24 -4.47 17.93 14.43
C SER A 24 -3.52 18.84 13.65
N ARG A 25 -4.03 19.95 13.10
CA ARG A 25 -3.22 20.91 12.32
C ARG A 25 -2.52 21.95 13.17
N SER A 26 -3.10 22.28 14.33
CA SER A 26 -2.55 23.25 15.28
C SER A 26 -2.49 22.65 16.69
N LEU A 27 -1.65 23.23 17.55
CA LEU A 27 -1.55 22.83 18.95
C LEU A 27 -2.86 23.11 19.71
N GLU A 28 -3.51 24.24 19.40
CA GLU A 28 -4.79 24.62 20.02
C GLU A 28 -5.88 23.59 19.74
N ASP A 29 -6.08 23.25 18.46
CA ASP A 29 -7.00 22.17 18.05
C ASP A 29 -6.62 20.85 18.71
N HIS A 30 -5.32 20.56 18.79
CA HIS A 30 -4.83 19.31 19.36
C HIS A 30 -5.20 19.15 20.84
N LEU A 31 -5.07 20.22 21.63
CA LEU A 31 -5.44 20.18 23.05
C LEU A 31 -6.95 19.98 23.24
N GLU A 32 -7.78 20.60 22.39
CA GLU A 32 -9.22 20.37 22.41
C GLU A 32 -9.59 18.95 21.99
N HIS A 33 -9.01 18.44 20.90
CA HIS A 33 -9.20 17.07 20.43
C HIS A 33 -8.78 16.05 21.50
N LEU A 34 -7.62 16.25 22.12
CA LEU A 34 -7.12 15.38 23.19
C LEU A 34 -8.08 15.37 24.38
N ARG A 35 -8.59 16.54 24.79
CA ARG A 35 -9.58 16.64 25.85
C ARG A 35 -10.82 15.80 25.54
N ARG A 36 -11.37 15.91 24.34
CA ARG A 36 -12.55 15.14 23.90
C ARG A 36 -12.30 13.63 23.90
N VAL A 37 -11.11 13.21 23.47
CA VAL A 37 -10.71 11.80 23.46
C VAL A 37 -10.60 11.25 24.89
N LEU A 38 -9.91 11.96 25.78
CA LEU A 38 -9.75 11.55 27.18
C LEU A 38 -11.08 11.54 27.93
N GLU A 39 -11.97 12.50 27.67
CA GLU A 39 -13.33 12.51 28.22
C GLU A 39 -14.15 11.30 27.74
N THR A 40 -14.00 10.92 26.46
CA THR A 40 -14.65 9.73 25.88
C THR A 40 -14.14 8.44 26.53
N LEU A 41 -12.82 8.28 26.68
CA LEU A 41 -12.22 7.15 27.40
C LEU A 41 -12.75 7.05 28.83
N ARG A 42 -12.80 8.17 29.55
CA ARG A 42 -13.31 8.22 30.92
C ARG A 42 -14.77 7.79 31.00
N ARG A 43 -15.64 8.27 30.11
CA ARG A 43 -17.07 7.91 30.07
C ARG A 43 -17.26 6.42 29.77
N ALA A 44 -16.49 5.89 28.82
CA ALA A 44 -16.50 4.49 28.45
C ALA A 44 -15.74 3.57 29.44
N LYS A 45 -15.18 4.13 30.52
CA LYS A 45 -14.41 3.43 31.56
C LYS A 45 -13.16 2.72 31.04
N TYR A 46 -12.61 3.16 29.91
CA TYR A 46 -11.30 2.71 29.42
C TYR A 46 -10.19 3.45 30.16
N LYS A 47 -9.07 2.74 30.38
CA LYS A 47 -7.87 3.30 31.01
C LYS A 47 -6.73 3.26 30.01
N ALA A 48 -6.08 4.40 29.80
CA ALA A 48 -4.86 4.48 29.03
C ALA A 48 -3.65 4.17 29.93
N ASN A 49 -2.69 3.41 29.41
CA ASN A 49 -1.43 3.18 30.10
C ASN A 49 -0.52 4.41 29.90
N ARG A 50 -0.38 5.24 30.93
CA ARG A 50 0.37 6.49 30.90
C ARG A 50 1.81 6.32 30.41
N ASP A 51 2.47 5.22 30.79
CA ASP A 51 3.88 4.97 30.46
C ASP A 51 4.08 4.66 28.97
N LYS A 52 3.00 4.25 28.28
CA LYS A 52 2.98 4.01 26.83
C LYS A 52 2.34 5.15 26.04
N CYS A 53 1.87 6.19 26.71
CA CYS A 53 1.23 7.32 26.03
C CYS A 53 2.28 8.37 25.67
N GLU A 54 2.27 8.75 24.39
CA GLU A 54 3.02 9.89 23.89
C GLU A 54 2.04 11.04 23.61
N PHE A 55 2.35 12.23 24.11
CA PHE A 55 1.50 13.41 23.96
C PHE A 55 2.25 14.53 23.26
N VAL A 56 1.55 15.25 22.37
CA VAL A 56 2.03 16.47 21.72
C VAL A 56 3.39 16.28 21.05
N ARG A 57 3.46 15.29 20.16
CA ARG A 57 4.63 15.00 19.33
C ARG A 57 4.35 15.38 17.88
N GLN A 58 5.38 15.85 17.18
CA GLN A 58 5.32 16.07 15.73
C GLN A 58 5.60 14.78 14.94
N GLU A 59 6.37 13.88 15.54
CA GLU A 59 6.74 12.58 14.99
C GLU A 59 6.54 11.49 16.05
N LEU A 60 6.05 10.32 15.64
CA LEU A 60 5.87 9.20 16.55
C LEU A 60 5.79 7.86 15.82
N GLU A 61 5.92 6.76 16.58
CA GLU A 61 5.65 5.42 16.08
C GLU A 61 4.15 5.11 16.17
N TYR A 62 3.55 4.64 15.07
CA TYR A 62 2.17 4.17 15.04
C TYR A 62 2.04 2.97 14.12
N LEU A 63 1.50 1.86 14.65
CA LEU A 63 1.29 0.61 13.90
C LEU A 63 2.52 0.16 13.10
N GLY A 64 3.70 0.15 13.73
CA GLY A 64 4.93 -0.33 13.10
C GLY A 64 5.49 0.57 11.99
N HIS A 65 5.08 1.84 11.95
CA HIS A 65 5.58 2.87 11.05
C HIS A 65 6.01 4.10 11.86
N PHE A 66 6.96 4.86 11.33
CA PHE A 66 7.30 6.18 11.85
C PHE A 66 6.51 7.23 11.06
N VAL A 67 5.75 8.06 11.76
CA VAL A 67 4.88 9.08 11.18
C VAL A 67 5.50 10.43 11.49
N THR A 68 5.71 11.25 10.47
CA THR A 68 6.22 12.62 10.56
C THR A 68 5.28 13.58 9.81
N PRO A 69 5.48 14.92 9.93
CA PRO A 69 4.72 15.88 9.13
C PRO A 69 4.89 15.71 7.62
N GLU A 70 6.05 15.20 7.17
CA GLU A 70 6.38 14.96 5.77
C GLU A 70 5.72 13.68 5.23
N GLY A 71 5.50 12.69 6.09
CA GLY A 71 4.82 11.46 5.69
C GLY A 71 5.08 10.27 6.60
N ILE A 72 5.14 9.09 5.99
CA ILE A 72 5.27 7.81 6.67
C ILE A 72 6.56 7.14 6.19
N THR A 73 7.34 6.62 7.12
CA THR A 73 8.52 5.80 6.85
C THR A 73 8.48 4.48 7.62
N PRO A 74 9.24 3.46 7.18
CA PRO A 74 9.50 2.28 7.99
C PRO A 74 10.27 2.64 9.27
N LEU A 75 10.13 1.82 10.31
CA LEU A 75 10.92 1.98 11.53
C LEU A 75 12.39 1.64 11.28
N SER A 76 13.29 2.52 11.73
CA SER A 76 14.75 2.38 11.51
C SER A 76 15.31 1.08 12.11
N ASP A 77 14.80 0.64 13.26
CA ASP A 77 15.22 -0.61 13.91
C ASP A 77 14.86 -1.85 13.06
N LYS A 78 13.67 -1.86 12.42
CA LYS A 78 13.24 -2.93 11.52
C LYS A 78 14.07 -2.95 10.24
N ILE A 79 14.36 -1.77 9.68
CA ILE A 79 15.23 -1.67 8.50
C ILE A 79 16.64 -2.18 8.84
N GLN A 80 17.21 -1.78 9.98
CA GLN A 80 18.51 -2.27 10.43
C GLN A 80 18.52 -3.79 10.67
N ALA A 81 17.44 -4.34 11.23
CA ALA A 81 17.30 -5.79 11.39
C ALA A 81 17.31 -6.51 10.04
N ILE A 82 16.61 -5.97 9.04
CA ILE A 82 16.62 -6.49 7.66
C ILE A 82 18.02 -6.38 7.03
N GLN A 83 18.75 -5.29 7.28
CA GLN A 83 20.13 -5.11 6.78
C GLN A 83 21.11 -6.11 7.39
N LYS A 84 20.99 -6.39 8.68
CA LYS A 84 21.83 -7.36 9.39
C LYS A 84 21.38 -8.81 9.18
N TRP A 85 20.24 -9.01 8.52
CA TRP A 85 19.70 -10.35 8.26
C TRP A 85 20.71 -11.19 7.47
N SER A 86 21.05 -12.35 8.03
CA SER A 86 21.97 -13.33 7.43
C SER A 86 21.33 -14.03 6.24
N GLU A 87 22.13 -14.54 5.32
CA GLU A 87 21.61 -15.33 4.20
C GLU A 87 20.77 -16.53 4.72
N PRO A 88 19.50 -16.66 4.27
CA PRO A 88 18.63 -17.78 4.66
C PRO A 88 19.21 -19.13 4.25
N ARG A 89 19.19 -20.12 5.14
CA ARG A 89 19.75 -21.46 4.88
C ARG A 89 18.68 -22.53 4.66
N ASN A 90 17.42 -22.20 4.92
CA ASN A 90 16.29 -23.09 4.78
C ASN A 90 14.98 -22.30 4.61
N VAL A 91 13.88 -23.01 4.38
CA VAL A 91 12.54 -22.44 4.23
C VAL A 91 12.09 -21.67 5.47
N THR A 92 12.44 -22.17 6.67
CA THR A 92 12.08 -21.53 7.95
C THR A 92 12.78 -20.19 8.17
N ASP A 93 13.94 -19.95 7.55
CA ASP A 93 14.65 -18.68 7.60
C ASP A 93 14.10 -17.67 6.58
N VAL A 94 13.65 -18.16 5.40
CA VAL A 94 13.10 -17.31 4.34
C VAL A 94 11.74 -16.73 4.73
N ARG A 95 10.88 -17.52 5.39
CA ARG A 95 9.51 -17.11 5.75
C ARG A 95 9.46 -15.84 6.61
N PRO A 96 10.19 -15.72 7.74
CA PRO A 96 10.19 -14.51 8.55
C PRO A 96 10.78 -13.29 7.81
N PHE A 97 11.83 -13.50 7.01
CA PHE A 97 12.41 -12.42 6.20
C PHE A 97 11.38 -11.87 5.21
N LEU A 98 10.73 -12.74 4.44
CA LEU A 98 9.67 -12.33 3.51
C LEU A 98 8.45 -11.76 4.22
N GLY A 99 8.12 -12.24 5.42
CA GLY A 99 7.06 -11.68 6.25
C GLY A 99 7.34 -10.22 6.62
N LEU A 100 8.54 -9.94 7.13
CA LEU A 100 8.92 -8.59 7.54
C LEU A 100 9.09 -7.64 6.35
N VAL A 101 9.76 -8.05 5.28
CA VAL A 101 9.88 -7.23 4.06
C VAL A 101 8.51 -7.06 3.40
N GLY A 102 7.67 -8.10 3.43
CA GLY A 102 6.31 -8.07 2.92
C GLY A 102 5.39 -7.11 3.68
N TYR A 103 5.63 -6.91 4.98
CA TYR A 103 4.97 -5.86 5.76
C TYR A 103 5.24 -4.46 5.19
N TYR A 104 6.50 -4.20 4.83
CA TYR A 104 6.95 -2.93 4.25
C TYR A 104 6.85 -2.88 2.71
N GLN A 105 6.18 -3.84 2.06
CA GLN A 105 6.09 -3.85 0.58
C GLN A 105 5.46 -2.58 -0.02
N ARG A 106 4.65 -1.84 0.76
CA ARG A 106 4.03 -0.58 0.32
C ARG A 106 5.05 0.52 0.00
N PHE A 107 6.30 0.34 0.44
CA PHE A 107 7.44 1.24 0.20
C PHE A 107 8.31 0.78 -0.98
N ILE A 108 8.07 -0.41 -1.53
CA ILE A 108 8.95 -1.04 -2.51
C ILE A 108 8.24 -1.10 -3.88
N LYS A 109 8.72 -0.29 -4.82
CA LYS A 109 8.26 -0.35 -6.22
C LYS A 109 8.57 -1.74 -6.81
N GLY A 110 7.54 -2.43 -7.29
CA GLY A 110 7.70 -3.72 -7.94
C GLY A 110 8.08 -4.89 -7.02
N TYR A 111 7.75 -4.81 -5.72
CA TYR A 111 8.07 -5.83 -4.70
C TYR A 111 7.89 -7.28 -5.17
N SER A 112 6.75 -7.64 -5.81
CA SER A 112 6.50 -9.03 -6.20
C SER A 112 7.51 -9.56 -7.21
N LYS A 113 8.05 -8.69 -8.07
CA LYS A 113 9.10 -9.04 -9.05
C LYS A 113 10.43 -9.30 -8.36
N ILE A 114 10.78 -8.49 -7.37
CA ILE A 114 12.02 -8.65 -6.61
C ILE A 114 11.93 -9.87 -5.70
N ALA A 115 10.82 -10.07 -5.00
CA ALA A 115 10.60 -11.20 -4.08
C ALA A 115 10.34 -12.54 -4.79
N ALA A 116 10.40 -12.58 -6.12
CA ALA A 116 10.03 -13.71 -6.97
C ALA A 116 10.73 -15.01 -6.59
N HIS A 117 12.06 -14.97 -6.60
CA HIS A 117 12.89 -16.15 -6.45
C HIS A 117 12.85 -16.63 -5.00
N LEU A 118 12.83 -15.72 -4.03
CA LEU A 118 12.64 -16.06 -2.63
C LEU A 118 11.27 -16.67 -2.33
N THR A 119 10.21 -16.22 -3.00
CA THR A 119 8.87 -16.81 -2.81
C THR A 119 8.83 -18.25 -3.32
N LYS A 120 9.59 -18.58 -4.39
CA LYS A 120 9.70 -19.97 -4.88
C LYS A 120 10.36 -20.89 -3.84
N LEU A 121 11.27 -20.36 -3.01
CA LEU A 121 11.94 -21.11 -1.94
C LEU A 121 11.01 -21.46 -0.77
N GLN A 122 9.79 -20.91 -0.71
CA GLN A 122 8.82 -21.32 0.31
C GLN A 122 8.14 -22.66 0.00
N CYS A 123 8.30 -23.18 -1.22
CA CYS A 123 7.74 -24.45 -1.65
C CYS A 123 8.50 -25.62 -1.01
N GLU A 124 7.80 -26.47 -0.27
CA GLU A 124 8.39 -27.62 0.42
C GLU A 124 8.62 -28.82 -0.53
N ASP A 125 8.04 -28.79 -1.74
CA ASP A 125 8.13 -29.88 -2.73
C ASP A 125 9.49 -29.97 -3.44
N ARG A 126 10.42 -29.05 -3.17
CA ARG A 126 11.75 -29.01 -3.79
C ARG A 126 12.84 -28.87 -2.74
N PRO A 127 14.03 -29.44 -2.98
CA PRO A 127 15.20 -29.16 -2.15
C PRO A 127 15.43 -27.66 -2.06
N PHE A 128 15.76 -27.19 -0.85
CA PHE A 128 16.09 -25.79 -0.65
C PHE A 128 17.41 -25.46 -1.34
N ASP A 129 17.35 -24.60 -2.35
CA ASP A 129 18.51 -24.14 -3.10
C ASP A 129 18.56 -22.60 -3.09
N PHE A 130 19.48 -22.04 -2.32
CA PHE A 130 19.72 -20.60 -2.26
C PHE A 130 20.73 -20.18 -3.35
N GLY A 131 20.32 -20.38 -4.60
CA GLY A 131 21.09 -20.03 -5.78
C GLY A 131 21.26 -18.53 -6.00
N GLU A 132 21.96 -18.18 -7.08
CA GLU A 132 22.31 -16.79 -7.42
C GLU A 132 21.07 -15.88 -7.55
N GLU A 133 20.02 -16.31 -8.28
CA GLU A 133 18.80 -15.51 -8.45
C GLU A 133 18.10 -15.19 -7.11
N ALA A 134 18.13 -16.13 -6.16
CA ALA A 134 17.56 -15.94 -4.83
C ALA A 134 18.41 -14.97 -3.99
N ARG A 135 19.74 -15.07 -4.11
CA ARG A 135 20.68 -14.15 -3.46
C ARG A 135 20.56 -12.74 -4.01
N GLU A 136 20.44 -12.57 -5.32
CA GLU A 136 20.18 -11.28 -5.95
C GLU A 136 18.86 -10.67 -5.47
N SER A 137 17.79 -11.48 -5.43
CA SER A 137 16.48 -11.06 -4.91
C SER A 137 16.56 -10.61 -3.44
N PHE A 138 17.31 -11.35 -2.62
CA PHE A 138 17.53 -11.02 -1.22
C PHE A 138 18.27 -9.70 -1.04
N LEU A 139 19.38 -9.52 -1.76
CA LEU A 139 20.15 -8.27 -1.72
C LEU A 139 19.35 -7.09 -2.27
N ALA A 140 18.61 -7.28 -3.38
CA ALA A 140 17.78 -6.24 -3.97
C ALA A 140 16.67 -5.77 -3.02
N LEU A 141 16.03 -6.67 -2.26
CA LEU A 141 15.06 -6.29 -1.24
C LEU A 141 15.70 -5.49 -0.09
N LYS A 142 16.91 -5.89 0.34
CA LYS A 142 17.66 -5.15 1.37
C LYS A 142 18.02 -3.74 0.88
N VAL A 143 18.51 -3.60 -0.35
CA VAL A 143 18.84 -2.30 -0.95
C VAL A 143 17.58 -1.44 -1.13
N ALA A 144 16.49 -1.99 -1.65
CA ALA A 144 15.25 -1.26 -1.85
C ALA A 144 14.69 -0.67 -0.54
N LEU A 145 14.91 -1.36 0.58
CA LEU A 145 14.50 -0.90 1.91
C LEU A 145 15.43 0.16 2.53
N LEU A 146 16.66 0.32 2.02
CA LEU A 146 17.56 1.42 2.41
C LEU A 146 17.20 2.72 1.71
N SER A 147 16.79 2.63 0.45
CA SER A 147 16.44 3.77 -0.41
C SER A 147 14.95 4.06 -0.38
N VAL A 148 14.27 3.80 0.75
CA VAL A 148 12.83 4.05 0.86
C VAL A 148 12.59 5.54 0.93
N GLU A 149 11.78 6.03 -0.02
CA GLU A 149 11.25 7.38 0.03
C GLU A 149 10.19 7.51 1.12
N VAL A 150 10.08 8.72 1.68
CA VAL A 150 8.99 9.08 2.59
C VAL A 150 7.68 9.00 1.80
N LEU A 151 6.76 8.13 2.22
CA LEU A 151 5.45 8.05 1.58
C LEU A 151 4.55 9.15 2.13
N ARG A 152 3.91 9.90 1.23
CA ARG A 152 2.97 10.95 1.61
C ARG A 152 1.75 10.36 2.33
N ILE A 153 1.26 11.06 3.35
CA ILE A 153 -0.05 10.77 3.95
C ILE A 153 -1.13 11.19 2.96
N TYR A 154 -2.00 10.25 2.60
CA TYR A 154 -3.08 10.48 1.65
C TYR A 154 -3.99 11.64 2.08
N ASP A 155 -4.20 12.62 1.20
CA ASP A 155 -5.12 13.72 1.40
C ASP A 155 -6.28 13.66 0.39
N PRO A 156 -7.53 13.40 0.84
CA PRO A 156 -8.71 13.27 -0.02
C PRO A 156 -9.08 14.55 -0.81
N LEU A 157 -8.35 15.65 -0.64
CA LEU A 157 -8.53 16.89 -1.39
C LEU A 157 -7.51 17.09 -2.52
N LEU A 158 -6.39 16.36 -2.52
CA LEU A 158 -5.34 16.53 -3.52
C LEU A 158 -5.63 15.76 -4.81
N PRO A 159 -5.15 16.22 -5.99
CA PRO A 159 -5.26 15.45 -7.21
C PRO A 159 -4.55 14.09 -7.10
N THR A 160 -5.28 13.01 -7.37
CA THR A 160 -4.77 11.64 -7.27
C THR A 160 -4.51 11.03 -8.63
N ARG A 161 -3.39 10.31 -8.75
CA ARG A 161 -3.03 9.48 -9.90
C ARG A 161 -2.79 8.05 -9.45
N VAL A 162 -3.29 7.12 -10.25
CA VAL A 162 -3.06 5.68 -10.14
C VAL A 162 -2.35 5.25 -11.40
N THR A 163 -1.09 4.87 -11.28
CA THR A 163 -0.31 4.32 -12.39
C THR A 163 -0.28 2.81 -12.25
N THR A 164 -0.71 2.08 -13.28
CA THR A 164 -0.68 0.61 -13.31
C THR A 164 0.22 0.10 -14.43
N ASN A 165 0.86 -1.05 -14.18
CA ASN A 165 1.59 -1.81 -15.18
C ASN A 165 1.36 -3.30 -14.94
N ALA A 166 1.10 -4.04 -16.01
CA ALA A 166 0.95 -5.48 -16.03
C ALA A 166 2.01 -6.11 -16.94
N SER A 167 2.91 -6.87 -16.33
CA SER A 167 3.92 -7.64 -17.05
C SER A 167 3.54 -9.12 -17.13
N GLY A 168 4.31 -9.91 -17.90
CA GLY A 168 4.20 -11.38 -17.86
C GLY A 168 4.46 -11.99 -16.47
N TYR A 169 5.12 -11.24 -15.58
CA TYR A 169 5.45 -11.69 -14.23
C TYR A 169 4.36 -11.32 -13.19
N GLY A 170 3.72 -10.17 -13.34
CA GLY A 170 2.70 -9.70 -12.40
C GLY A 170 2.33 -8.23 -12.56
N ILE A 171 1.54 -7.75 -11.61
CA ILE A 171 0.99 -6.39 -11.54
C ILE A 171 1.90 -5.52 -10.66
N GLY A 172 2.17 -4.32 -11.12
CA GLY A 172 2.71 -3.21 -10.33
C GLY A 172 1.74 -2.02 -10.40
N ALA A 173 1.65 -1.27 -9.31
CA ALA A 173 0.94 -0.02 -9.29
C ALA A 173 1.53 0.95 -8.26
N VAL A 174 1.31 2.24 -8.49
CA VAL A 174 1.60 3.30 -7.53
C VAL A 174 0.40 4.24 -7.42
N LEU A 175 0.05 4.59 -6.19
CA LEU A 175 -0.88 5.66 -5.86
C LEU A 175 -0.06 6.91 -5.56
N GLU A 176 -0.34 7.99 -6.27
CA GLU A 176 0.41 9.24 -6.20
C GLU A 176 -0.54 10.41 -6.00
N GLU A 177 -0.08 11.42 -5.26
CA GLU A 177 -0.79 12.69 -5.12
C GLU A 177 0.11 13.83 -5.60
N HIS A 178 -0.50 14.74 -6.36
CA HIS A 178 0.19 15.93 -6.82
C HIS A 178 0.10 17.01 -5.76
N ASP A 179 1.23 17.58 -5.36
CA ASP A 179 1.24 18.82 -4.59
C ASP A 179 1.26 20.03 -5.51
N ALA A 180 1.89 21.14 -5.15
CA ALA A 180 2.00 22.28 -6.05
C ALA A 180 2.98 22.05 -7.21
N VAL A 181 3.93 21.10 -7.08
CA VAL A 181 5.11 20.98 -7.97
C VAL A 181 5.34 19.57 -8.49
N TYR A 182 5.21 18.55 -7.65
CA TYR A 182 5.60 17.18 -7.97
C TYR A 182 4.51 16.16 -7.61
N TRP A 183 4.58 15.00 -8.26
CA TRP A 183 3.82 13.81 -7.88
C TRP A 183 4.59 13.05 -6.79
N HIS A 184 3.93 12.77 -5.68
CA HIS A 184 4.52 12.07 -4.55
C HIS A 184 3.84 10.72 -4.33
N PRO A 185 4.61 9.64 -4.10
CA PRO A 185 4.04 8.33 -3.82
C PRO A 185 3.37 8.31 -2.45
N VAL A 186 2.12 7.84 -2.42
CA VAL A 186 1.37 7.53 -1.20
C VAL A 186 1.57 6.06 -0.82
N MET A 187 1.59 5.18 -1.82
CA MET A 187 1.91 3.77 -1.67
C MET A 187 2.14 3.05 -2.98
N TYR A 188 3.01 2.03 -2.93
CA TYR A 188 3.19 1.05 -3.97
C TYR A 188 2.34 -0.19 -3.72
N PHE A 189 1.95 -0.84 -4.82
CA PHE A 189 1.31 -2.14 -4.80
C PHE A 189 1.98 -3.04 -5.84
N SER A 190 2.21 -4.29 -5.47
CA SER A 190 2.69 -5.27 -6.42
C SER A 190 2.08 -6.62 -6.09
N LYS A 191 1.67 -7.34 -7.13
CA LYS A 191 1.05 -8.66 -6.98
C LYS A 191 1.46 -9.59 -8.10
N LYS A 192 1.94 -10.78 -7.74
CA LYS A 192 2.11 -11.88 -8.70
C LYS A 192 0.75 -12.32 -9.24
N VAL A 193 0.62 -12.42 -10.55
CA VAL A 193 -0.56 -12.98 -11.21
C VAL A 193 -0.22 -14.41 -11.61
N PRO A 194 -1.05 -15.41 -11.25
CA PRO A 194 -0.86 -16.77 -11.75
C PRO A 194 -0.83 -16.76 -13.28
N VAL A 195 -0.07 -17.68 -13.88
CA VAL A 195 -0.11 -17.88 -15.34
C VAL A 195 -1.49 -18.43 -15.68
N VAL A 196 -2.43 -17.54 -15.97
CA VAL A 196 -3.73 -17.93 -16.51
C VAL A 196 -3.55 -17.98 -18.02
N HIS A 197 -3.51 -19.20 -18.58
CA HIS A 197 -3.38 -19.49 -20.01
C HIS A 197 -4.44 -18.81 -20.92
N SER A 198 -5.37 -18.00 -20.36
CA SER A 198 -6.47 -17.35 -21.10
C SER A 198 -6.33 -15.83 -21.24
N ILE A 199 -5.26 -15.22 -20.73
CA ILE A 199 -5.04 -13.76 -20.78
C ILE A 199 -3.73 -13.46 -21.53
N ASP A 200 -3.62 -13.92 -22.78
CA ASP A 200 -2.46 -13.55 -23.61
C ASP A 200 -2.54 -12.11 -24.16
N ASP A 201 -3.74 -11.52 -24.14
CA ASP A 201 -3.95 -10.13 -24.54
C ASP A 201 -3.41 -9.18 -23.45
N ALA A 202 -2.36 -8.43 -23.79
CA ALA A 202 -1.76 -7.42 -22.93
C ALA A 202 -2.81 -6.42 -22.39
N ARG A 203 -3.85 -6.09 -23.17
CA ARG A 203 -4.92 -5.16 -22.75
C ARG A 203 -5.78 -5.74 -21.64
N LYS A 204 -6.02 -7.06 -21.66
CA LYS A 204 -6.76 -7.74 -20.59
C LYS A 204 -5.93 -7.83 -19.31
N LYS A 205 -4.59 -7.97 -19.41
CA LYS A 205 -3.69 -7.95 -18.25
C LYS A 205 -3.70 -6.59 -17.55
N GLU A 206 -3.69 -5.51 -18.33
CA GLU A 206 -3.78 -4.14 -17.81
C GLU A 206 -5.13 -3.86 -17.15
N LEU A 207 -6.23 -4.30 -17.78
CA LEU A 207 -7.56 -4.20 -17.15
C LEU A 207 -7.63 -4.99 -15.84
N LEU A 208 -7.04 -6.19 -15.80
CA LEU A 208 -6.94 -7.00 -14.58
C LEU A 208 -6.10 -6.30 -13.50
N ALA A 209 -4.99 -5.66 -13.89
CA ALA A 209 -4.16 -4.84 -13.00
C ALA A 209 -5.00 -3.74 -12.35
N PHE A 210 -5.73 -2.99 -13.17
CA PHE A 210 -6.58 -1.91 -12.69
C PHE A 210 -7.67 -2.41 -11.74
N VAL A 211 -8.37 -3.51 -12.08
CA VAL A 211 -9.36 -4.12 -11.17
C VAL A 211 -8.75 -4.51 -9.82
N HIS A 212 -7.54 -5.09 -9.81
CA HIS A 212 -6.87 -5.45 -8.57
C HIS A 212 -6.51 -4.22 -7.73
N VAL A 213 -6.05 -3.16 -8.38
CA VAL A 213 -5.71 -1.88 -7.75
C VAL A 213 -6.95 -1.21 -7.16
N LEU A 214 -8.05 -1.13 -7.91
CA LEU A 214 -9.32 -0.60 -7.43
C LEU A 214 -9.88 -1.40 -6.25
N LYS A 215 -9.73 -2.73 -6.25
CA LYS A 215 -10.10 -3.56 -5.09
C LYS A 215 -9.22 -3.25 -3.87
N ARG A 216 -7.90 -3.10 -4.08
CA ARG A 216 -6.93 -2.83 -3.02
C ARG A 216 -7.12 -1.45 -2.39
N TRP A 217 -7.36 -0.43 -3.21
CA TRP A 217 -7.46 0.98 -2.83
C TRP A 217 -8.88 1.52 -2.87
N ARG A 218 -9.88 0.64 -2.80
CA ARG A 218 -11.32 1.01 -2.85
C ARG A 218 -11.67 2.12 -1.88
N HIS A 219 -11.15 2.06 -0.65
CA HIS A 219 -11.43 3.04 0.39
C HIS A 219 -10.88 4.44 0.09
N PHE A 220 -9.79 4.54 -0.69
CA PHE A 220 -9.25 5.82 -1.17
C PHE A 220 -10.02 6.32 -2.39
N LEU A 221 -10.27 5.44 -3.36
CA LEU A 221 -10.70 5.83 -4.70
C LEU A 221 -12.21 5.93 -4.89
N LEU A 222 -13.03 5.19 -4.13
CA LEU A 222 -14.47 5.10 -4.37
C LEU A 222 -15.23 6.40 -4.10
N ARG A 223 -14.75 7.23 -3.17
CA ARG A 223 -15.38 8.51 -2.78
C ARG A 223 -14.75 9.72 -3.46
N ARG A 224 -13.81 9.51 -4.38
CA ARG A 224 -13.17 10.58 -5.14
C ARG A 224 -14.11 11.08 -6.22
N SER A 225 -14.13 12.39 -6.42
CA SER A 225 -14.84 13.02 -7.53
C SER A 225 -14.17 12.74 -8.87
N GLN A 226 -12.85 12.59 -8.93
CA GLN A 226 -12.14 12.08 -10.12
C GLN A 226 -10.67 11.80 -9.82
N PHE A 227 -10.12 10.66 -10.27
CA PHE A 227 -8.66 10.41 -10.26
C PHE A 227 -8.13 10.07 -11.65
N ARG A 228 -6.82 10.27 -11.87
CA ARG A 228 -6.14 9.91 -13.13
C ARG A 228 -5.76 8.44 -13.10
N TRP A 229 -6.18 7.65 -14.09
CA TRP A 229 -5.63 6.32 -14.33
C TRP A 229 -4.59 6.38 -15.45
N VAL A 230 -3.33 6.11 -15.12
CA VAL A 230 -2.21 6.05 -16.06
C VAL A 230 -1.81 4.61 -16.34
N THR A 231 -1.59 4.30 -17.62
CA THR A 231 -1.12 2.99 -18.09
C THR A 231 -0.38 3.13 -19.42
N ASP A 232 0.57 2.23 -19.66
CA ASP A 232 1.44 2.20 -20.85
C ASP A 232 0.78 1.55 -22.08
N ASN A 233 -0.35 0.87 -21.88
CA ASN A 233 -1.08 0.18 -22.92
C ASN A 233 -2.50 0.72 -22.98
N ASN A 234 -2.92 1.28 -24.11
CA ASN A 234 -4.21 1.97 -24.24
C ASN A 234 -5.42 1.02 -23.99
N PRO A 235 -6.00 1.02 -22.77
CA PRO A 235 -7.08 0.09 -22.44
C PRO A 235 -8.43 0.62 -22.91
N LEU A 236 -8.50 1.90 -23.26
CA LEU A 236 -9.74 2.62 -23.56
C LEU A 236 -10.32 2.26 -24.90
N VAL A 237 -9.45 1.99 -25.87
CA VAL A 237 -9.86 1.45 -27.15
C VAL A 237 -10.58 0.12 -26.92
N PHE A 238 -10.08 -0.74 -26.03
CA PHE A 238 -10.73 -2.02 -25.68
C PHE A 238 -11.97 -1.86 -24.79
N TYR A 239 -11.95 -0.92 -23.84
CA TYR A 239 -13.04 -0.65 -22.91
C TYR A 239 -14.32 -0.22 -23.64
N LYS A 240 -14.21 0.69 -24.62
CA LYS A 240 -15.36 1.29 -25.31
C LYS A 240 -15.86 0.54 -26.55
N THR A 241 -15.05 -0.31 -27.19
CA THR A 241 -15.40 -0.92 -28.50
C THR A 241 -15.83 -2.39 -28.48
N GLN A 242 -15.83 -3.08 -27.33
CA GLN A 242 -16.30 -4.46 -27.27
C GLN A 242 -17.82 -4.56 -27.02
N ASP A 243 -18.57 -4.82 -28.10
CA ASP A 243 -20.01 -5.14 -28.08
C ASP A 243 -20.32 -6.60 -27.69
N THR A 244 -19.35 -7.52 -27.83
CA THR A 244 -19.50 -8.94 -27.48
C THR A 244 -18.62 -9.30 -26.29
N VAL A 245 -19.18 -9.32 -25.08
CA VAL A 245 -18.37 -9.39 -23.85
C VAL A 245 -18.41 -10.78 -23.24
N ASN A 246 -17.23 -11.42 -23.14
CA ASN A 246 -16.98 -12.55 -22.23
C ASN A 246 -17.39 -12.16 -20.80
N ASN A 247 -18.21 -12.98 -20.12
CA ASN A 247 -18.78 -12.71 -18.78
C ASN A 247 -17.80 -12.11 -17.76
N THR A 248 -16.52 -12.47 -17.82
CA THR A 248 -15.49 -11.93 -16.94
C THR A 248 -15.24 -10.43 -17.15
N ILE A 249 -15.15 -9.97 -18.41
CA ILE A 249 -14.89 -8.56 -18.74
C ILE A 249 -16.11 -7.71 -18.37
N ALA A 250 -17.33 -8.23 -18.56
CA ALA A 250 -18.57 -7.53 -18.18
C ALA A 250 -18.61 -7.28 -16.67
N ARG A 251 -18.23 -8.28 -15.86
CA ARG A 251 -18.12 -8.15 -14.40
C ARG A 251 -17.04 -7.14 -13.97
N TRP A 252 -15.94 -7.06 -14.71
CA TRP A 252 -14.89 -6.09 -14.43
C TRP A 252 -15.34 -4.67 -14.76
N LYS A 253 -15.99 -4.45 -15.92
CA LYS A 253 -16.58 -3.17 -16.31
C LYS A 253 -17.57 -2.66 -15.25
N ALA A 254 -18.56 -3.48 -14.88
CA ALA A 254 -19.54 -3.12 -13.84
C ALA A 254 -18.92 -2.81 -12.46
N PHE A 255 -17.74 -3.36 -12.16
CA PHE A 255 -16.99 -3.00 -10.95
C PHE A 255 -16.24 -1.68 -11.10
N ILE A 256 -15.60 -1.46 -12.25
CA ILE A 256 -14.85 -0.24 -12.58
C ILE A 256 -15.79 0.98 -12.68
N ASP A 257 -17.00 0.81 -13.24
CA ASP A 257 -18.00 1.87 -13.37
C ASP A 257 -18.50 2.44 -12.03
N GLN A 258 -18.13 1.83 -10.89
CA GLN A 258 -18.39 2.38 -9.56
C GLN A 258 -17.45 3.54 -9.19
N PHE A 259 -16.41 3.78 -9.99
CA PHE A 259 -15.35 4.73 -9.71
C PHE A 259 -15.34 5.85 -10.75
N ASP A 260 -15.13 7.10 -10.32
CA ASP A 260 -14.94 8.23 -11.22
C ASP A 260 -13.44 8.42 -11.52
N PHE A 261 -13.05 8.20 -12.77
CA PHE A 261 -11.67 8.33 -13.21
C PHE A 261 -11.58 8.84 -14.65
N PHE A 262 -10.48 9.52 -14.95
CA PHE A 262 -10.08 9.80 -16.31
C PHE A 262 -8.85 8.99 -16.68
N PRO A 263 -8.89 8.28 -17.81
CA PRO A 263 -7.77 7.49 -18.28
C PRO A 263 -6.78 8.34 -19.09
N ASP A 264 -5.51 8.08 -18.91
CA ASP A 264 -4.40 8.78 -19.53
C ASP A 264 -3.35 7.76 -19.99
N HIS A 265 -2.88 7.90 -21.23
CA HIS A 265 -1.94 6.97 -21.85
C HIS A 265 -0.55 7.60 -21.88
N ILE A 266 0.44 6.87 -21.39
CA ILE A 266 1.84 7.27 -21.48
C ILE A 266 2.55 6.26 -22.39
N SER A 267 3.37 6.75 -23.32
CA SER A 267 4.24 5.86 -24.11
C SER A 267 5.25 5.18 -23.18
N GLY A 268 5.23 3.85 -23.16
CA GLY A 268 6.20 3.02 -22.42
C GLY A 268 7.60 3.05 -23.02
#